data_AF-A0A2P2ICY2-F1
#
_entry.id   AF-A0A2P2ICY2-F1
#
_cell.length_a   1.000
_cell.length_b   1.000
_cell.length_c   1.000
_cell.angle_alpha   90.00
_cell.angle_beta   90.00
_cell.angle_gamma   90.00
#
_symmetry.space_group_name_H-M   'P 1'
#
loop_
_entity.id
_entity.type
_entity.pdbx_description
1 polymer ?
#
loop_
_entity_poly.entity_id
_entity_poly.type
_entity_poly.pdbx_seq_one_letter_code
_entity_poly.pdbx_strand_id
1 'polypeptide(L)'
;MNIFEMPRLQHTSWQLLPLLVLALVASCTGRTAFEKLTEYDFRGTTYYTIQNLSLWECQGWCKEEPECAAASFSFVINPLAPVQETLCLLQNETMAANPSAVPQPAVSLYYMIKLTVRSDNICNRPWQFERVPSKRLRGLDNAHIHANSKEDCIAACLNEKRFTCRSA
;
A
#
# COMPACT_ATOMS: atom_id res chain seq x y z
N MET A 1 -5.98 -75.02 -0.17
CA MET A 1 -6.71 -74.16 0.78
C MET A 1 -6.61 -72.73 0.27
N ASN A 2 -7.76 -72.10 0.04
CA ASN A 2 -7.90 -70.76 -0.54
C ASN A 2 -7.33 -69.68 0.39
N ILE A 3 -6.70 -68.65 -0.20
CA ILE A 3 -6.66 -67.29 0.36
C ILE A 3 -6.92 -66.29 -0.77
N PHE A 4 -8.00 -65.52 -0.61
CA PHE A 4 -8.34 -64.26 -1.27
C PHE A 4 -7.39 -63.14 -0.80
N GLU A 5 -6.94 -62.23 -1.68
CA GLU A 5 -7.15 -60.77 -1.58
C GLU A 5 -6.23 -59.94 -2.51
N MET A 6 -6.90 -59.23 -3.42
CA MET A 6 -6.83 -57.81 -3.84
C MET A 6 -5.51 -57.05 -4.11
N PRO A 7 -5.55 -56.10 -5.07
CA PRO A 7 -4.37 -55.49 -5.68
C PRO A 7 -3.80 -54.32 -4.86
N ARG A 8 -2.46 -54.20 -4.93
CA ARG A 8 -1.68 -53.09 -4.39
C ARG A 8 -1.97 -51.80 -5.17
N LEU A 9 -2.63 -50.83 -4.51
CA LEU A 9 -2.79 -49.46 -5.00
C LEU A 9 -1.43 -48.73 -5.03
N GLN A 10 -1.24 -47.97 -6.10
CA GLN A 10 0.01 -47.48 -6.63
C GLN A 10 0.72 -46.41 -5.79
N HIS A 11 2.05 -46.47 -5.84
CA HIS A 11 3.03 -45.45 -5.47
C HIS A 11 2.83 -44.13 -6.26
N THR A 12 2.09 -43.14 -5.75
CA THR A 12 2.07 -41.77 -6.33
C THR A 12 1.86 -40.66 -5.29
N SER A 13 2.44 -40.77 -4.09
CA SER A 13 2.24 -39.74 -3.04
C SER A 13 3.47 -38.82 -2.81
N TRP A 14 4.69 -39.26 -3.13
CA TRP A 14 5.91 -38.53 -2.78
C TRP A 14 6.33 -37.38 -3.70
N GLN A 15 5.69 -37.23 -4.87
CA GLN A 15 6.05 -36.15 -5.83
C GLN A 15 5.26 -34.85 -5.61
N LEU A 16 4.22 -34.86 -4.77
CA LEU A 16 3.35 -33.70 -4.52
C LEU A 16 3.77 -32.86 -3.30
N LEU A 17 4.56 -33.44 -2.39
CA LEU A 17 5.08 -32.78 -1.19
C LEU A 17 5.94 -31.53 -1.49
N PRO A 18 6.91 -31.54 -2.42
CA PRO A 18 7.73 -30.34 -2.68
C PRO A 18 6.92 -29.22 -3.35
N LEU A 19 5.91 -29.57 -4.18
CA LEU A 19 5.00 -28.60 -4.79
C LEU A 19 4.08 -27.92 -3.77
N LEU A 20 3.59 -28.67 -2.78
CA LEU A 20 2.79 -28.13 -1.68
C LEU A 20 3.60 -27.18 -0.79
N VAL A 21 4.87 -27.52 -0.53
CA VAL A 21 5.79 -26.65 0.24
C VAL A 21 6.09 -25.37 -0.52
N LEU A 22 6.36 -25.41 -1.83
CA LEU A 22 6.54 -24.18 -2.63
C LEU A 22 5.29 -23.28 -2.67
N ALA A 23 4.08 -23.86 -2.70
CA ALA A 23 2.83 -23.10 -2.71
C ALA A 23 2.56 -22.37 -1.38
N LEU A 24 2.95 -22.97 -0.24
CA LEU A 24 2.76 -22.38 1.09
C LEU A 24 3.67 -21.17 1.34
N VAL A 25 4.88 -21.13 0.76
CA VAL A 25 5.81 -19.99 0.90
C VAL A 25 5.31 -18.76 0.12
N ALA A 26 4.43 -18.94 -0.87
CA ALA A 26 3.96 -17.86 -1.74
C ALA A 26 2.77 -17.04 -1.20
N SER A 27 2.16 -17.42 -0.07
CA SER A 27 0.86 -16.91 0.36
C SER A 27 0.91 -15.81 1.44
N CYS A 28 1.93 -14.95 1.41
CA CYS A 28 1.93 -13.68 2.15
C CYS A 28 1.81 -12.49 1.20
N THR A 29 0.80 -12.49 0.33
CA THR A 29 0.45 -11.31 -0.47
C THR A 29 -0.11 -10.23 0.45
N GLY A 30 0.71 -9.23 0.79
CA GLY A 30 0.21 -8.02 1.41
C GLY A 30 -0.78 -7.33 0.48
N ARG A 31 -1.72 -6.60 1.05
CA ARG A 31 -2.73 -5.86 0.29
C ARG A 31 -2.21 -4.47 -0.06
N THR A 32 -2.52 -4.02 -1.27
CA THR A 32 -2.16 -2.67 -1.72
C THR A 32 -2.98 -1.62 -0.99
N ALA A 33 -2.28 -0.65 -0.41
CA ALA A 33 -2.83 0.49 0.30
C ALA A 33 -2.08 1.76 -0.13
N PHE A 34 -2.55 2.92 0.34
CA PHE A 34 -1.86 4.18 0.10
C PHE A 34 -1.65 4.95 1.41
N GLU A 35 -0.51 5.63 1.51
CA GLU A 35 -0.30 6.72 2.46
C GLU A 35 -0.39 8.04 1.70
N LYS A 36 -1.23 8.96 2.19
CA LYS A 36 -1.39 10.30 1.62
C LYS A 36 -0.56 11.32 2.38
N LEU A 37 0.07 12.24 1.67
CA LEU A 37 0.58 13.51 2.17
C LEU A 37 -0.17 14.66 1.47
N THR A 38 -0.53 15.68 2.24
CA THR A 38 -1.23 16.87 1.75
C THR A 38 -0.24 18.03 1.62
N GLU A 39 -0.20 18.67 0.47
CA GLU A 39 0.66 19.82 0.15
C GLU A 39 2.17 19.55 0.21
N TYR A 40 2.55 18.30 -0.02
CA TYR A 40 3.93 17.85 -0.05
C TYR A 40 4.15 16.87 -1.19
N ASP A 41 5.38 16.79 -1.69
CA ASP A 41 5.82 15.89 -2.75
C ASP A 41 7.18 15.26 -2.37
N PHE A 42 7.52 14.13 -2.98
CA PHE A 42 8.87 13.56 -2.92
C PHE A 42 9.50 13.57 -4.31
N ARG A 43 10.83 13.69 -4.34
CA ARG A 43 11.55 13.47 -5.59
C ARG A 43 11.36 12.03 -6.06
N GLY A 44 11.05 11.88 -7.33
CA GLY A 44 10.92 10.61 -8.03
C GLY A 44 10.93 10.86 -9.52
N THR A 45 10.88 9.78 -10.30
CA THR A 45 10.89 9.85 -11.76
C THR A 45 9.46 9.66 -12.26
N THR A 46 8.88 10.72 -12.81
CA THR A 46 7.56 10.66 -13.46
C THR A 46 7.68 9.96 -14.80
N TYR A 47 7.01 8.84 -14.97
CA TYR A 47 7.02 8.07 -16.22
C TYR A 47 5.68 8.11 -16.97
N TYR A 48 4.60 8.52 -16.29
CA TYR A 48 3.28 8.60 -16.89
C TYR A 48 2.47 9.78 -16.32
N THR A 49 1.71 10.44 -17.20
CA THR A 49 0.97 11.66 -16.90
C THR A 49 -0.45 11.56 -17.43
N ILE A 50 -1.43 11.85 -16.59
CA ILE A 50 -2.87 11.74 -16.90
C ILE A 50 -3.55 13.04 -16.47
N GLN A 51 -4.52 13.51 -17.25
CA GLN A 51 -5.23 14.78 -17.01
C GLN A 51 -6.73 14.56 -16.86
N ASN A 52 -7.41 15.49 -16.21
CA ASN A 52 -8.88 15.56 -16.12
C ASN A 52 -9.53 14.31 -15.50
N LEU A 53 -8.89 13.80 -14.45
CA LEU A 53 -9.34 12.66 -13.67
C LEU A 53 -9.57 13.05 -12.21
N SER A 54 -10.40 12.28 -11.52
CA SER A 54 -10.55 12.38 -10.07
C SER A 54 -9.32 11.82 -9.35
N LEU A 55 -9.19 12.22 -8.08
CA LEU A 55 -8.22 11.62 -7.16
C LEU A 55 -8.32 10.10 -7.13
N TRP A 56 -9.55 9.59 -7.21
CA TRP A 56 -9.82 8.16 -7.13
C TRP A 56 -9.32 7.39 -8.35
N GLU A 57 -9.52 7.94 -9.53
CA GLU A 57 -9.00 7.36 -10.76
C GLU A 57 -7.48 7.38 -10.78
N CYS A 58 -6.85 8.48 -10.36
CA CYS A 58 -5.38 8.58 -10.24
C CYS A 58 -4.82 7.47 -9.34
N GLN A 59 -5.47 7.24 -8.20
CA GLN A 59 -5.10 6.17 -7.29
C GLN A 59 -5.33 4.78 -7.90
N GLY A 60 -6.43 4.59 -8.63
CA GLY A 60 -6.73 3.36 -9.37
C GLY A 60 -5.62 3.01 -10.36
N TRP A 61 -5.20 4.00 -11.17
CA TRP A 61 -4.07 3.84 -12.11
C TRP A 61 -2.79 3.40 -11.39
N CYS A 62 -2.38 4.10 -10.32
CA CYS A 62 -1.19 3.72 -9.58
C CYS A 62 -1.32 2.34 -8.90
N LYS A 63 -2.53 1.94 -8.51
CA LYS A 63 -2.79 0.62 -7.92
C LYS A 63 -2.55 -0.49 -8.93
N GLU A 64 -3.06 -0.32 -10.14
CA GLU A 64 -2.98 -1.30 -11.23
C GLU A 64 -1.58 -1.36 -11.86
N GLU A 65 -0.92 -0.22 -11.99
CA GLU A 65 0.43 -0.14 -12.57
C GLU A 65 1.48 -0.78 -11.65
N PRO A 66 2.23 -1.79 -12.11
CA PRO A 66 3.18 -2.52 -11.27
C PRO A 66 4.41 -1.68 -10.88
N GLU A 67 4.84 -0.78 -11.76
CA GLU A 67 6.01 0.08 -11.53
C GLU A 67 5.70 1.34 -10.72
N CYS A 68 4.42 1.65 -10.50
CA CYS A 68 4.03 2.83 -9.74
C CYS A 68 4.41 2.67 -8.27
N ALA A 69 5.34 3.49 -7.79
CA ALA A 69 5.71 3.56 -6.38
C ALA A 69 4.94 4.67 -5.65
N ALA A 70 4.59 5.76 -6.36
CA ALA A 70 3.75 6.82 -5.84
C ALA A 70 3.04 7.57 -6.97
N ALA A 71 2.03 8.36 -6.61
CA ALA A 71 1.35 9.26 -7.53
C ALA A 71 1.21 10.66 -6.93
N SER A 72 1.49 11.69 -7.73
CA SER A 72 1.27 13.09 -7.39
C SER A 72 0.01 13.58 -8.09
N PHE A 73 -1.03 13.89 -7.32
CA PHE A 73 -2.30 14.42 -7.83
C PHE A 73 -2.39 15.92 -7.56
N SER A 74 -2.30 16.74 -8.60
CA SER A 74 -2.51 18.18 -8.49
C SER A 74 -3.93 18.57 -8.88
N PHE A 75 -4.46 19.56 -8.18
CA PHE A 75 -5.83 20.05 -8.33
C PHE A 75 -5.84 21.58 -8.32
N VAL A 76 -4.91 22.18 -9.06
CA VAL A 76 -4.71 23.63 -9.08
C VAL A 76 -6.00 24.34 -9.52
N ILE A 77 -6.40 25.34 -8.76
CA ILE A 77 -7.57 26.15 -9.04
C ILE A 77 -7.11 27.39 -9.80
N ASN A 78 -7.47 27.49 -11.08
CA ASN A 78 -7.29 28.70 -11.87
C ASN A 78 -8.58 29.53 -11.80
N PRO A 79 -8.59 30.70 -11.12
CA PRO A 79 -9.81 31.53 -11.01
C PRO A 79 -10.27 32.12 -12.34
N LEU A 80 -9.42 32.07 -13.39
CA LEU A 80 -9.74 32.55 -14.74
C LEU A 80 -10.26 31.44 -15.65
N ALA A 81 -10.16 30.17 -15.25
CA ALA A 81 -10.69 29.04 -16.02
C ALA A 81 -12.04 28.60 -15.42
N PRO A 82 -13.02 28.22 -16.27
CA PRO A 82 -14.34 27.77 -15.79
C PRO A 82 -14.31 26.37 -15.16
N VAL A 83 -13.23 25.62 -15.34
CA VAL A 83 -13.09 24.23 -14.88
C VAL A 83 -11.77 24.05 -14.15
N GLN A 84 -11.78 23.25 -13.09
CA GLN A 84 -10.59 22.86 -12.36
C GLN A 84 -9.81 21.81 -13.17
N GLU A 85 -8.57 22.14 -13.52
CA GLU A 85 -7.66 21.19 -14.17
C GLU A 85 -7.04 20.29 -13.11
N THR A 86 -7.12 18.98 -13.33
CA THR A 86 -6.48 17.99 -12.48
C THR A 86 -5.41 17.23 -13.26
N LEU A 87 -4.31 16.91 -12.59
CA LEU A 87 -3.17 16.21 -13.17
C LEU A 87 -2.73 15.10 -12.22
N CYS A 88 -2.52 13.91 -12.75
CA CYS A 88 -1.94 12.78 -12.05
C CYS A 88 -0.60 12.43 -12.68
N LEU A 89 0.45 12.40 -11.86
CA LEU A 89 1.79 12.00 -12.25
C LEU A 89 2.12 10.68 -11.55
N LEU A 90 2.26 9.59 -12.31
CA LEU A 90 2.74 8.32 -11.76
C LEU A 90 4.26 8.35 -11.71
N GLN A 91 4.80 7.99 -10.56
CA GLN A 91 6.22 8.04 -10.28
C GLN A 91 6.75 6.66 -9.89
N ASN A 92 7.96 6.37 -10.35
CA ASN A 92 8.80 5.29 -9.86
C ASN A 92 10.06 5.88 -9.19
N GLU A 93 10.92 5.02 -8.64
CA GLU A 93 12.20 5.39 -8.02
C GLU A 93 12.11 6.57 -7.02
N THR A 94 11.02 6.59 -6.24
CA THR A 94 10.72 7.74 -5.36
C THR A 94 11.55 7.69 -4.07
N MET A 95 11.92 8.88 -3.58
CA MET A 95 12.57 9.01 -2.27
C MET A 95 11.61 8.71 -1.11
N ALA A 96 10.31 8.54 -1.35
CA ALA A 96 9.30 8.33 -0.32
C ALA A 96 9.51 7.04 0.49
N ALA A 97 10.16 6.04 -0.10
CA ALA A 97 10.55 4.81 0.58
C ALA A 97 11.71 5.00 1.58
N ASN A 98 12.49 6.08 1.44
CA ASN A 98 13.58 6.38 2.35
C ASN A 98 13.04 7.11 3.60
N PRO A 99 13.16 6.52 4.81
CA PRO A 99 12.63 7.13 6.04
C PRO A 99 13.31 8.47 6.40
N SER A 100 14.53 8.70 5.92
CA SER A 100 15.27 9.95 6.11
C SER A 100 14.99 11.01 5.03
N ALA A 101 14.22 10.68 3.99
CA ALA A 101 13.87 11.65 2.97
C ALA A 101 12.92 12.71 3.54
N VAL A 102 13.22 13.97 3.22
CA VAL A 102 12.40 15.11 3.60
C VAL A 102 11.49 15.47 2.42
N PRO A 103 10.15 15.51 2.62
CA PRO A 103 9.24 15.92 1.57
C PRO A 103 9.39 17.42 1.26
N GLN A 104 9.11 17.79 0.01
CA GLN A 104 9.16 19.16 -0.49
C GLN A 104 7.74 19.76 -0.51
N PRO A 105 7.55 21.03 -0.12
CA PRO A 105 6.24 21.67 -0.21
C PRO A 105 5.72 21.73 -1.65
N ALA A 106 4.45 21.42 -1.86
CA ALA A 106 3.80 21.46 -3.17
C ALA A 106 2.32 21.88 -3.02
N VAL A 107 1.98 23.09 -3.42
CA VAL A 107 0.64 23.68 -3.20
C VAL A 107 -0.43 22.95 -4.04
N SER A 108 -1.61 22.75 -3.46
CA SER A 108 -2.76 22.12 -4.13
C SER A 108 -2.43 20.74 -4.74
N LEU A 109 -1.71 19.93 -3.96
CA LEU A 109 -1.25 18.61 -4.35
C LEU A 109 -1.48 17.57 -3.24
N TYR A 110 -1.92 16.38 -3.64
CA TYR A 110 -1.92 15.19 -2.81
C TYR A 110 -0.89 14.20 -3.35
N TYR A 111 0.04 13.82 -2.49
CA TYR A 111 1.04 12.81 -2.80
C TYR A 111 0.66 11.48 -2.17
N MET A 112 0.58 10.44 -2.96
CA MET A 112 0.08 9.13 -2.55
C MET A 112 1.17 8.08 -2.76
N ILE A 113 1.66 7.52 -1.67
CA ILE A 113 2.70 6.48 -1.69
C ILE A 113 2.01 5.12 -1.72
N LYS A 114 2.36 4.29 -2.70
CA LYS A 114 1.85 2.91 -2.78
C LYS A 114 2.52 2.05 -1.72
N LEU A 115 1.71 1.41 -0.88
CA LEU A 115 2.16 0.56 0.22
C LEU A 115 1.67 -0.87 0.01
N THR A 116 2.46 -1.82 0.53
CA THR A 116 2.06 -3.22 0.67
C THR A 116 1.89 -3.55 2.14
N VAL A 117 0.65 -3.66 2.61
CA VAL A 117 0.33 -3.83 4.03
C VAL A 117 -0.03 -5.28 4.32
N ARG A 118 0.63 -5.87 5.32
CA ARG A 118 0.37 -7.25 5.80
C ARG A 118 -0.76 -7.29 6.83
N SER A 119 -1.94 -6.81 6.45
CA SER A 119 -3.14 -6.86 7.28
C SER A 119 -4.37 -7.02 6.38
N ASP A 120 -5.34 -7.81 6.85
CA ASP A 120 -6.65 -7.91 6.22
C ASP A 120 -7.61 -6.79 6.68
N ASN A 121 -7.25 -6.07 7.74
CA ASN A 121 -8.04 -4.98 8.34
C ASN A 121 -7.80 -3.65 7.62
N ILE A 122 -7.87 -3.67 6.29
CA ILE A 122 -7.75 -2.47 5.46
C ILE A 122 -9.14 -1.86 5.30
N CYS A 123 -9.24 -0.57 5.60
CA CYS A 123 -10.47 0.20 5.45
C CYS A 123 -10.83 0.39 3.96
N ASN A 124 -12.12 0.48 3.63
CA ASN A 124 -12.57 0.90 2.29
C ASN A 124 -12.43 2.42 2.13
N ARG A 125 -11.20 2.93 2.20
CA ARG A 125 -10.83 4.33 2.08
C ARG A 125 -9.75 4.51 1.02
N PRO A 126 -9.60 5.73 0.46
CA PRO A 126 -8.59 5.98 -0.56
C PRO A 126 -7.19 5.74 -0.06
N TRP A 127 -6.85 6.34 1.05
CA TRP A 127 -5.64 6.02 1.75
C TRP A 127 -5.98 5.30 3.05
N GLN A 128 -5.01 4.49 3.49
CA GLN A 128 -5.05 3.86 4.80
C GLN A 128 -4.36 4.70 5.85
N PHE A 129 -3.51 5.65 5.46
CA PHE A 129 -2.77 6.49 6.39
C PHE A 129 -2.63 7.89 5.80
N GLU A 130 -2.68 8.90 6.66
CA GLU A 130 -2.28 10.26 6.29
C GLU A 130 -1.05 10.65 7.10
N ARG A 131 0.02 11.02 6.41
CA ARG A 131 1.26 11.48 7.02
C ARG A 131 1.27 13.00 7.04
N VAL A 132 1.39 13.54 8.24
CA VAL A 132 1.62 14.98 8.46
C VAL A 132 3.08 15.16 8.90
N PRO A 133 3.96 15.74 8.05
CA PRO A 133 5.37 15.90 8.37
C PRO A 133 5.59 16.67 9.68
N SER A 134 6.57 16.23 10.47
CA SER A 134 6.98 16.87 11.72
C SER A 134 5.87 17.01 12.77
N LYS A 135 4.81 16.19 12.69
CA LYS A 135 3.74 16.12 13.69
C LYS A 135 3.66 14.73 14.30
N ARG A 136 3.11 14.68 15.51
CA ARG A 136 2.74 13.44 16.22
C ARG A 136 1.37 13.62 16.83
N LEU A 137 0.62 12.52 16.92
CA LEU A 137 -0.60 12.49 17.71
C LEU A 137 -0.24 12.70 19.20
N ARG A 138 -1.11 13.39 19.95
CA ARG A 138 -0.96 13.60 21.40
C ARG A 138 -2.15 12.98 22.11
N GLY A 139 -1.91 12.37 23.28
CA GLY A 139 -2.97 11.86 24.17
C GLY A 139 -3.60 10.52 23.73
N LEU A 140 -2.95 9.78 22.83
CA LEU A 140 -3.43 8.49 22.30
C LEU A 140 -2.42 7.36 22.54
N ASP A 141 -1.54 7.49 23.54
CA ASP A 141 -0.42 6.60 23.80
C ASP A 141 -0.85 5.37 24.65
N ASN A 142 -1.84 4.61 24.17
CA ASN A 142 -2.42 3.46 24.91
C ASN A 142 -1.53 2.21 24.91
N ALA A 143 -0.63 2.08 23.93
CA ALA A 143 0.36 1.02 23.86
C ALA A 143 1.59 1.46 23.07
N HIS A 144 2.74 0.88 23.40
CA HIS A 144 3.98 1.05 22.67
C HIS A 144 4.30 -0.25 21.92
N ILE A 145 4.40 -0.17 20.59
CA ILE A 145 4.66 -1.31 19.71
C ILE A 145 6.05 -1.11 19.10
N HIS A 146 6.93 -2.09 19.26
CA HIS A 146 8.22 -2.12 18.57
C HIS A 146 8.04 -2.77 17.19
N ALA A 147 8.45 -2.06 16.14
CA ALA A 147 8.37 -2.52 14.76
C ALA A 147 9.70 -2.27 14.05
N ASN A 148 10.05 -3.17 13.13
CA ASN A 148 11.32 -3.12 12.38
C ASN A 148 11.20 -2.29 11.09
N SER A 149 9.96 -2.11 10.60
CA SER A 149 9.65 -1.30 9.44
C SER A 149 8.39 -0.47 9.67
N LYS A 150 8.19 0.52 8.81
CA LYS A 150 6.98 1.36 8.82
C LYS A 150 5.74 0.53 8.52
N GLU A 151 5.83 -0.37 7.55
CA GLU A 151 4.75 -1.26 7.11
C GLU A 151 4.35 -2.23 8.22
N ASP A 152 5.31 -2.74 9.00
CA ASP A 152 5.03 -3.59 10.16
C ASP A 152 4.33 -2.81 11.28
N CYS A 153 4.75 -1.55 11.52
CA CYS A 153 4.10 -0.67 12.49
C CYS A 153 2.64 -0.39 12.10
N ILE A 154 2.42 -0.11 10.81
CA ILE A 154 1.10 0.08 10.20
C ILE A 154 0.24 -1.18 10.39
N ALA A 155 0.76 -2.35 10.00
CA ALA A 155 0.03 -3.60 10.12
C ALA A 155 -0.30 -3.92 11.59
N ALA A 156 0.63 -3.69 12.51
CA ALA A 156 0.40 -3.89 13.93
C ALA A 156 -0.69 -2.97 14.48
N CYS A 157 -0.73 -1.70 14.05
CA CYS A 157 -1.80 -0.78 14.41
C CYS A 157 -3.16 -1.29 13.90
N LEU A 158 -3.27 -1.64 12.61
CA LEU A 158 -4.51 -2.14 12.01
C LEU A 158 -5.00 -3.46 12.61
N ASN A 159 -4.10 -4.28 13.16
CA ASN A 159 -4.43 -5.56 13.77
C ASN A 159 -4.69 -5.48 15.29
N GLU A 160 -4.52 -4.31 15.91
CA GLU A 160 -4.77 -4.14 17.34
C GLU A 160 -6.27 -4.24 17.66
N LYS A 161 -6.58 -4.94 18.76
CA LYS A 161 -7.95 -5.20 19.21
C LYS A 161 -8.30 -4.46 20.50
N ARG A 162 -7.30 -4.05 21.29
CA ARG A 162 -7.49 -3.35 22.57
C ARG A 162 -7.91 -1.90 22.38
N PHE A 163 -7.58 -1.29 21.25
CA PHE A 163 -7.96 0.06 20.90
C PHE A 163 -8.07 0.21 19.38
N THR A 164 -8.85 1.19 18.94
CA THR A 164 -8.99 1.51 17.51
C THR A 164 -7.71 2.19 17.01
N CYS A 165 -7.12 1.67 15.93
CA CYS A 165 -6.07 2.37 15.19
C CYS A 165 -6.63 3.68 14.63
N ARG A 166 -6.14 4.82 15.14
CA ARG A 166 -6.56 6.17 14.70
C ARG A 166 -5.59 6.84 13.75
N SER A 167 -4.48 6.17 13.45
CA SER A 167 -3.52 6.63 12.45
C SER A 167 -4.00 6.38 11.02
N ALA A 168 -5.19 5.76 10.85
CA ALA A 168 -5.79 5.36 9.59
C ALA A 168 -7.00 6.19 9.13
#